data_AF-A0A0J7NCL2-F1
#
_entry.id   AF-A0A0J7NCL2-F1
#
_cell.length_a   1.000
_cell.length_b   1.000
_cell.length_c   1.000
_cell.angle_alpha   90.00
_cell.angle_beta   90.00
_cell.angle_gamma   90.00
#
_symmetry.space_group_name_H-M   'P 1'
#
loop_
_entity.id
_entity.type
_entity.pdbx_description
1 polymer ?
#
loop_
_entity_poly.entity_id
_entity_poly.type
_entity_poly.pdbx_seq_one_letter_code
_entity_poly.pdbx_strand_id
1 'polypeptide(L)'
;MLFVRAVTFIVAVAVVGALDKQTYEKNILWTGGSFEWPCPATKNMFKNSGRYISKNVLATRAAIYKDDAILALPRFKPGVPATLARVSLKDKNCQANLLPFPCWSLQEEGTCSALQNVVDIYLDPQEILWVLDTGVVNSLEQPERKCPPKVVALNIKTGKVR
;
A
#
# COMPACT_ATOMS: atom_id res chain seq x y z
N MET A 1 -62.17 -48.55 24.19
CA MET A 1 -61.85 -47.19 23.69
C MET A 1 -60.49 -46.80 24.25
N LEU A 2 -59.45 -46.76 23.41
CA LEU A 2 -58.08 -46.39 23.79
C LEU A 2 -57.99 -44.88 24.04
N PHE A 3 -57.50 -44.47 25.21
CA PHE A 3 -57.01 -43.11 25.43
C PHE A 3 -55.53 -43.06 25.03
N VAL A 4 -55.22 -42.40 23.92
CA VAL A 4 -53.85 -42.12 23.49
C VAL A 4 -53.32 -40.97 24.34
N ARG A 5 -52.26 -41.20 25.13
CA ARG A 5 -51.52 -40.13 25.80
C ARG A 5 -50.63 -39.45 24.76
N ALA A 6 -50.93 -38.19 24.44
CA ALA A 6 -50.05 -37.37 23.62
C ALA A 6 -48.78 -37.04 24.41
N VAL A 7 -47.62 -37.47 23.89
CA VAL A 7 -46.31 -37.08 24.41
C VAL A 7 -45.80 -35.95 23.55
N THR A 8 -45.73 -34.75 24.13
CA THR A 8 -45.23 -33.56 23.43
C THR A 8 -43.72 -33.47 23.63
N PHE A 9 -42.94 -33.63 22.55
CA PHE A 9 -41.50 -33.35 22.57
C PHE A 9 -41.26 -31.88 22.25
N ILE A 10 -40.72 -31.13 23.20
CA ILE A 10 -40.25 -29.75 22.98
C ILE A 10 -38.78 -29.84 22.53
N VAL A 11 -38.50 -29.47 21.28
CA VAL A 11 -37.13 -29.30 20.79
C VAL A 11 -36.71 -27.87 21.07
N ALA A 12 -35.84 -27.67 22.06
CA ALA A 12 -35.21 -26.39 22.31
C ALA A 12 -34.02 -26.22 21.36
N VAL A 13 -34.17 -25.37 20.34
CA VAL A 13 -33.06 -24.98 19.47
C VAL A 13 -32.30 -23.83 20.15
N ALA A 14 -31.17 -24.15 20.77
CA ALA A 14 -30.25 -23.13 21.27
C ALA A 14 -29.48 -22.52 20.08
N VAL A 15 -29.90 -21.34 19.63
CA VAL A 15 -29.12 -20.55 18.68
C VAL A 15 -27.95 -19.94 19.44
N VAL A 16 -26.80 -20.63 19.46
CA VAL A 16 -25.55 -20.06 19.94
C VAL A 16 -25.02 -19.14 18.85
N GLY A 17 -25.51 -17.90 18.84
CA GLY A 17 -24.92 -16.83 18.06
C GLY A 17 -23.60 -16.42 18.70
N ALA A 18 -22.49 -17.01 18.29
CA ALA A 18 -21.18 -16.41 18.53
C ALA A 18 -21.12 -15.13 17.70
N LEU A 19 -21.39 -13.98 18.35
CA LEU A 19 -20.99 -12.68 17.82
C LEU A 19 -19.46 -12.68 17.84
N ASP A 20 -18.86 -12.99 16.71
CA ASP A 20 -17.44 -12.81 16.48
C ASP A 20 -17.16 -11.32 16.65
N LYS A 21 -16.68 -10.93 17.83
CA LYS A 21 -16.33 -9.56 18.15
C LYS A 21 -15.06 -9.28 17.37
N GLN A 22 -15.21 -8.81 16.13
CA GLN A 22 -14.11 -8.46 15.25
C GLN A 22 -13.31 -7.36 15.95
N THR A 23 -12.28 -7.78 16.67
CA THR A 23 -11.44 -6.89 17.47
C THR A 23 -10.46 -6.30 16.48
N TYR A 24 -10.74 -5.08 16.02
CA TYR A 24 -9.84 -4.35 15.13
C TYR A 24 -8.63 -3.91 15.97
N GLU A 25 -7.63 -4.78 16.09
CA GLU A 25 -6.41 -4.45 16.83
C GLU A 25 -5.52 -3.48 16.03
N LYS A 26 -5.14 -2.41 16.75
CA LYS A 26 -4.16 -1.36 16.43
C LYS A 26 -4.44 -0.49 15.20
N ASN A 27 -4.87 0.74 15.48
CA ASN A 27 -4.81 1.86 14.55
C ASN A 27 -3.38 2.05 14.03
N ILE A 28 -3.14 1.83 12.74
CA ILE A 28 -1.90 2.26 12.08
C ILE A 28 -1.92 3.78 12.05
N LEU A 29 -0.97 4.43 12.73
CA LEU A 29 -0.82 5.88 12.65
C LEU A 29 -0.02 6.22 11.39
N TRP A 30 -0.67 6.84 10.40
CA TRP A 30 0.03 7.31 9.21
C TRP A 30 0.79 8.60 9.51
N THR A 31 2.11 8.51 9.57
CA THR A 31 3.03 9.65 9.78
C THR A 31 3.82 10.01 8.51
N GLY A 32 3.37 9.53 7.34
CA GLY A 32 4.15 9.55 6.10
C GLY A 32 5.09 8.35 5.94
N GLY A 33 5.07 7.42 6.90
CA GLY A 33 5.93 6.24 6.96
C GLY A 33 7.41 6.57 7.13
N SER A 34 8.21 5.60 7.60
CA SER A 34 9.67 5.69 7.47
C SER A 34 10.09 4.85 6.29
N PHE A 35 10.83 5.41 5.34
CA PHE A 35 11.45 4.60 4.31
C PHE A 35 12.59 3.75 4.88
N GLU A 36 12.78 2.57 4.31
CA GLU A 36 13.99 1.78 4.50
C GLU A 36 15.10 2.29 3.58
N TRP A 37 16.08 2.93 4.19
CA TRP A 37 17.16 3.60 3.47
C TRP A 37 18.35 2.65 3.28
N PRO A 38 19.07 2.72 2.14
CA PRO A 38 20.27 1.91 1.93
C PRO A 38 21.34 2.15 3.00
N CYS A 39 21.47 3.40 3.46
CA CYS A 39 22.32 3.76 4.58
C CYS A 39 21.86 5.08 5.23
N PRO A 40 22.32 5.39 6.47
CA PRO A 40 21.99 6.65 7.15
C PRO A 40 22.42 7.91 6.39
N ALA A 41 23.53 7.85 5.64
CA ALA A 41 24.01 8.97 4.85
C ALA A 41 23.01 9.35 3.74
N THR A 42 22.45 8.37 3.02
CA THR A 42 21.41 8.59 2.00
C THR A 42 20.16 9.21 2.62
N LYS A 43 19.72 8.72 3.78
CA LYS A 43 18.59 9.31 4.52
C LYS A 43 18.81 10.79 4.82
N ASN A 44 19.99 11.13 5.34
CA ASN A 44 20.32 12.51 5.68
C ASN A 44 20.42 13.40 4.45
N MET A 45 21.02 12.90 3.36
CA MET A 45 21.09 13.60 2.08
C MET A 45 19.70 13.94 1.55
N PHE A 46 18.76 12.99 1.56
CA PHE A 46 17.38 13.21 1.09
C PHE A 46 16.63 14.20 1.98
N LYS A 47 16.80 14.12 3.31
CA LYS A 47 16.22 15.09 4.23
C LYS A 47 16.75 16.50 4.01
N ASN A 48 18.08 16.65 3.96
CA ASN A 48 18.75 17.95 3.87
C ASN A 48 18.52 18.64 2.52
N SER A 49 18.35 17.86 1.44
CA SER A 49 18.04 18.39 0.10
C SER A 49 16.55 18.65 -0.12
N GLY A 50 15.67 18.37 0.86
CA GLY A 50 14.22 18.47 0.68
C GLY A 50 13.60 17.36 -0.18
N ARG A 51 14.39 16.37 -0.62
CA ARG A 51 13.92 15.18 -1.36
C ARG A 51 13.17 14.18 -0.47
N TYR A 52 13.16 14.39 0.84
CA TYR A 52 12.29 13.67 1.77
C TYR A 52 11.63 14.61 2.78
N ILE A 53 10.32 14.79 2.64
CA ILE A 53 9.45 15.55 3.54
C ILE A 53 8.30 14.63 3.94
N SER A 54 8.39 13.99 5.11
CA SER A 54 7.46 12.93 5.52
C SER A 54 5.98 13.35 5.48
N LYS A 55 5.67 14.60 5.89
CA LYS A 55 4.29 15.14 5.84
C LYS A 55 3.68 15.21 4.45
N ASN A 56 4.50 15.15 3.40
CA ASN A 56 4.05 15.19 2.00
C ASN A 56 3.85 13.78 1.43
N VAL A 57 4.23 12.73 2.15
CA VAL A 57 4.06 11.33 1.72
C VAL A 57 2.65 10.86 2.08
N LEU A 58 1.80 10.79 1.07
CA LEU A 58 0.40 10.38 1.21
C LEU A 58 0.19 9.06 0.48
N ALA A 59 -0.32 8.05 1.17
CA ALA A 59 -0.79 6.82 0.54
C ALA A 59 -2.23 7.03 0.03
N THR A 60 -2.42 6.95 -1.28
CA THR A 60 -3.74 7.17 -1.92
C THR A 60 -4.40 5.88 -2.38
N ARG A 61 -3.61 4.85 -2.67
CA ARG A 61 -4.09 3.53 -3.10
C ARG A 61 -3.28 2.44 -2.41
N ALA A 62 -3.96 1.36 -2.07
CA ALA A 62 -3.33 0.14 -1.58
C ALA A 62 -3.82 -1.08 -2.38
N ALA A 63 -2.91 -2.02 -2.63
CA ALA A 63 -3.21 -3.35 -3.14
C ALA A 63 -2.62 -4.39 -2.19
N ILE A 64 -3.45 -5.26 -1.63
CA ILE A 64 -3.00 -6.30 -0.70
C ILE A 64 -2.55 -7.53 -1.50
N TYR A 65 -1.38 -8.04 -1.17
CA TYR A 65 -0.86 -9.31 -1.69
C TYR A 65 -0.26 -10.11 -0.54
N LYS A 66 -0.97 -11.16 -0.12
CA LYS A 66 -0.59 -11.99 1.03
C LYS A 66 -0.41 -11.13 2.30
N ASP A 67 0.79 -11.15 2.87
CA ASP A 67 1.15 -10.44 4.09
C ASP A 67 1.73 -9.04 3.82
N ASP A 68 1.70 -8.58 2.58
CA ASP A 68 2.20 -7.28 2.15
C ASP A 68 1.07 -6.42 1.59
N ALA A 69 1.19 -5.11 1.75
CA ALA A 69 0.42 -4.13 0.99
C ALA A 69 1.36 -3.28 0.13
N ILE A 70 1.00 -3.13 -1.15
CA ILE A 70 1.64 -2.19 -2.05
C ILE A 70 0.88 -0.88 -1.99
N LEU A 71 1.59 0.22 -1.84
CA LEU A 71 1.05 1.57 -1.70
C LEU A 71 1.47 2.42 -2.90
N ALA A 72 0.50 3.09 -3.52
CA ALA A 72 0.77 4.25 -4.36
C ALA A 72 0.99 5.46 -3.45
N LEU A 73 2.13 6.12 -3.64
CA LEU A 73 2.54 7.32 -2.93
C LEU A 73 2.75 8.44 -3.97
N PRO A 74 1.68 9.08 -4.46
CA PRO A 74 1.83 10.05 -5.54
C PRO A 74 2.74 11.20 -5.13
N ARG A 75 3.59 11.65 -6.04
CA ARG A 75 4.42 12.85 -5.90
C ARG A 75 3.56 14.10 -6.12
N PHE A 76 2.51 14.27 -5.34
CA PHE A 76 1.63 15.44 -5.37
C PHE A 76 2.35 16.72 -4.92
N LYS A 77 3.29 16.56 -3.99
CA LYS A 77 4.12 17.63 -3.44
C LYS A 77 5.60 17.21 -3.45
N PRO A 78 6.54 18.15 -3.33
CA PRO A 78 7.96 17.82 -3.26
C PRO A 78 8.29 16.94 -2.05
N GLY A 79 9.40 16.20 -2.16
CA GLY A 79 9.93 15.43 -1.04
C GLY A 79 9.29 14.06 -0.82
N VAL A 80 8.75 13.43 -1.87
CA VAL A 80 8.27 12.05 -1.87
C VAL A 80 9.34 11.14 -2.50
N PRO A 81 10.15 10.41 -1.71
CA PRO A 81 11.34 9.71 -2.21
C PRO A 81 11.03 8.60 -3.21
N ALA A 82 9.98 7.81 -2.93
CA ALA A 82 9.51 6.73 -3.76
C ALA A 82 8.00 6.85 -3.92
N THR A 83 7.53 6.63 -5.14
CA THR A 83 6.12 6.76 -5.50
C THR A 83 5.37 5.42 -5.48
N LEU A 84 6.10 4.31 -5.42
CA LEU A 84 5.55 2.98 -5.21
C LEU A 84 6.32 2.30 -4.08
N ALA A 85 5.61 1.84 -3.06
CA ALA A 85 6.21 1.23 -1.89
C ALA A 85 5.47 -0.04 -1.45
N ARG A 86 6.15 -0.89 -0.70
CA ARG A 86 5.62 -2.08 -0.05
C ARG A 86 5.73 -1.92 1.46
N VAL A 87 4.72 -2.38 2.18
CA VAL A 87 4.70 -2.47 3.64
C VAL A 87 4.30 -3.89 4.04
N SER A 88 4.88 -4.40 5.12
CA SER A 88 4.42 -5.67 5.70
C SER A 88 3.23 -5.43 6.62
N LEU A 89 2.17 -6.21 6.44
CA LEU A 89 0.99 -6.24 7.32
C LEU A 89 1.26 -7.02 8.61
N LYS A 90 2.40 -7.70 8.71
CA LYS A 90 2.84 -8.43 9.92
C LYS A 90 3.69 -7.59 10.86
N ASP A 91 4.05 -6.36 10.47
CA ASP A 91 4.83 -5.48 11.35
C ASP A 91 4.00 -5.15 12.61
N LYS A 92 4.60 -5.40 13.78
CA LYS A 92 3.97 -5.16 15.09
C LYS A 92 4.09 -3.70 15.52
N ASN A 93 4.94 -2.94 14.83
CA ASN A 93 5.10 -1.51 15.03
C ASN A 93 3.83 -0.79 14.56
N CYS A 94 3.34 0.18 15.33
CA CYS A 94 2.16 0.98 14.96
C CYS A 94 2.46 2.01 13.83
N GLN A 95 3.56 1.82 13.08
CA GLN A 95 4.04 2.71 12.02
C GLN A 95 4.43 1.90 10.80
N ALA A 96 4.06 2.38 9.61
CA ALA A 96 4.44 1.76 8.35
C ALA A 96 5.94 1.98 8.03
N ASN A 97 6.69 0.88 7.88
CA ASN A 97 8.03 0.89 7.27
C ASN A 97 7.88 0.70 5.75
N LEU A 98 8.25 1.72 4.98
CA LEU A 98 8.06 1.79 3.53
C LEU A 98 9.30 1.27 2.80
N LEU A 99 9.14 0.16 2.09
CA LEU A 99 10.14 -0.42 1.19
C LEU A 99 9.86 0.06 -0.24
N PRO A 100 10.74 0.82 -0.90
CA PRO A 100 10.55 1.16 -2.31
C PRO A 100 10.40 -0.09 -3.17
N PHE A 101 9.36 -0.14 -3.98
CA PHE A 101 9.01 -1.34 -4.74
C PHE A 101 9.23 -1.13 -6.25
N PRO A 102 9.90 -2.08 -6.94
CA PRO A 102 10.59 -3.25 -6.40
C PRO A 102 11.93 -2.90 -5.74
N CYS A 103 12.50 -1.74 -6.06
CA CYS A 103 13.75 -1.24 -5.51
C CYS A 103 13.88 0.27 -5.76
N TRP A 104 14.93 0.87 -5.18
CA TRP A 104 15.22 2.30 -5.30
C TRP A 104 15.47 2.78 -6.73
N SER A 105 16.08 1.97 -7.61
CA SER A 105 16.37 2.40 -8.98
C SER A 105 15.11 2.64 -9.82
N LEU A 106 14.01 1.94 -9.53
CA LEU A 106 12.72 2.21 -10.19
C LEU A 106 12.03 3.48 -9.66
N GLN A 107 12.62 4.18 -8.69
CA GLN A 107 12.06 5.40 -8.11
C GLN A 107 12.81 6.67 -8.54
N GLU A 108 13.79 6.54 -9.44
CA GLU A 108 14.60 7.69 -9.86
C GLU A 108 13.79 8.69 -10.70
N GLU A 109 13.59 9.89 -10.15
CA GLU A 109 12.98 11.00 -10.88
C GLU A 109 13.85 11.45 -12.07
N GLY A 110 13.22 11.73 -13.21
CA GLY A 110 13.87 12.13 -14.46
C GLY A 110 14.29 10.96 -15.35
N THR A 111 14.47 9.76 -14.80
CA THR A 111 14.76 8.55 -15.58
C THR A 111 13.45 7.96 -16.13
N CYS A 112 13.16 8.13 -17.41
CA CYS A 112 11.83 7.78 -17.95
C CYS A 112 11.49 6.28 -18.01
N SER A 113 12.48 5.40 -17.87
CA SER A 113 12.26 3.97 -17.60
C SER A 113 11.87 3.67 -16.15
N ALA A 114 12.05 4.62 -15.23
CA ALA A 114 11.65 4.57 -13.82
C ALA A 114 10.34 5.32 -13.57
N LEU A 115 9.77 5.15 -12.37
CA LEU A 115 8.48 5.72 -11.97
C LEU A 115 8.61 7.18 -11.53
N GLN A 116 7.74 8.03 -12.08
CA GLN A 116 7.74 9.46 -11.85
C GLN A 116 6.64 9.89 -10.89
N ASN A 117 5.39 9.49 -11.12
CA ASN A 117 4.29 9.79 -10.22
C ASN A 117 3.17 8.75 -10.39
N VAL A 118 3.22 7.71 -9.54
CA VAL A 118 2.21 6.66 -9.50
C VAL A 118 0.98 7.17 -8.78
N VAL A 119 -0.12 7.26 -9.51
CA VAL A 119 -1.40 7.77 -8.99
C VAL A 119 -2.41 6.68 -8.69
N ASP A 120 -2.29 5.52 -9.34
CA ASP A 120 -3.15 4.37 -9.11
C ASP A 120 -2.42 3.05 -9.38
N ILE A 121 -2.91 1.98 -8.75
CA ILE A 121 -2.43 0.61 -8.89
C ILE A 121 -3.58 -0.39 -8.89
N TYR A 122 -3.43 -1.44 -9.70
CA TYR A 122 -4.35 -2.56 -9.76
C TYR A 122 -3.58 -3.88 -9.79
N LEU A 123 -3.87 -4.79 -8.87
CA LEU A 123 -3.31 -6.13 -8.86
C LEU A 123 -4.30 -7.09 -9.53
N ASP A 124 -3.89 -7.70 -10.63
CA ASP A 124 -4.72 -8.64 -11.36
C ASP A 124 -4.61 -10.09 -10.82
N PRO A 125 -5.50 -11.01 -11.25
CA PRO A 125 -5.45 -12.40 -10.81
C PRO A 125 -4.24 -13.19 -11.33
N GLN A 126 -3.48 -12.66 -12.29
CA GLN A 126 -2.23 -13.24 -12.78
C GLN A 126 -1.02 -12.73 -11.99
N GLU A 127 -1.26 -12.05 -10.87
CA GLU A 127 -0.25 -11.49 -9.97
C GLU A 127 0.63 -10.43 -10.68
N ILE A 128 0.05 -9.74 -11.67
CA ILE A 128 0.64 -8.56 -12.28
C ILE A 128 0.05 -7.32 -11.60
N LEU A 129 0.94 -6.51 -11.06
CA LEU A 129 0.63 -5.19 -10.57
C LEU A 129 0.73 -4.21 -11.73
N TRP A 130 -0.42 -3.70 -12.15
CA TRP A 130 -0.56 -2.62 -13.09
C TRP A 130 -0.38 -1.29 -12.36
N VAL A 131 0.52 -0.46 -12.86
CA VAL A 131 0.93 0.80 -12.23
C VAL A 131 0.65 1.94 -13.21
N LEU A 132 -0.20 2.88 -12.82
CA LEU A 132 -0.48 4.08 -13.61
C LEU A 132 0.43 5.22 -13.17
N ASP A 133 1.40 5.57 -14.02
CA ASP A 133 2.34 6.67 -13.82
C ASP A 133 2.01 7.83 -14.75
N THR A 134 1.74 9.00 -14.18
CA THR A 134 1.36 10.19 -14.94
C THR A 134 2.53 10.92 -15.59
N GLY A 135 3.76 10.68 -15.15
CA GLY A 135 4.95 11.41 -15.62
C GLY A 135 5.07 12.85 -15.11
N VAL A 136 4.09 13.35 -14.37
CA VAL A 136 4.02 14.73 -13.85
C VAL A 136 4.12 14.71 -12.33
N VAL A 137 5.16 15.34 -11.78
CA VAL A 137 5.39 15.45 -10.33
C VAL A 137 4.93 16.81 -9.81
N ASN A 138 4.83 16.95 -8.48
CA ASN A 138 4.42 18.14 -7.76
C ASN A 138 3.05 18.68 -8.21
N SER A 139 2.14 17.77 -8.58
CA SER A 139 0.89 18.08 -9.26
C SER A 139 -0.10 18.94 -8.47
N LEU A 140 0.08 19.09 -7.15
CA LEU A 140 -0.75 19.95 -6.29
C LEU A 140 -0.06 21.27 -5.89
N GLU A 141 1.18 21.51 -6.33
CA GLU A 141 1.90 22.76 -6.05
C GLU A 141 2.40 23.40 -7.35
N GLN A 142 3.48 22.88 -7.94
CA GLN A 142 4.03 23.33 -9.22
C GLN A 142 4.23 22.12 -10.14
N PRO A 143 3.22 21.76 -10.95
CA PRO A 143 3.30 20.58 -11.81
C PRO A 143 4.49 20.63 -12.75
N GLU A 144 5.32 19.59 -12.71
CA GLU A 144 6.50 19.46 -13.57
C GLU A 144 6.44 18.13 -14.32
N ARG A 145 6.42 18.19 -15.65
CA ARG A 145 6.46 16.98 -16.49
C ARG A 145 7.90 16.48 -16.60
N LYS A 146 8.22 15.39 -15.89
CA LYS A 146 9.52 14.72 -15.99
C LYS A 146 9.57 13.78 -17.19
N CYS A 147 8.47 13.08 -17.48
CA CYS A 147 8.37 12.08 -18.55
C CYS A 147 6.96 12.01 -19.16
N PRO A 148 6.77 11.33 -20.30
CA PRO A 148 5.45 10.93 -20.79
C PRO A 148 4.74 9.99 -19.79
N PRO A 149 3.39 10.00 -19.75
CA PRO A 149 2.63 9.05 -18.95
C PRO A 149 2.83 7.62 -19.45
N LYS A 150 2.74 6.64 -18.55
CA LYS A 150 2.90 5.22 -18.87
C LYS A 150 2.09 4.33 -17.93
N VAL A 151 1.71 3.16 -18.45
CA VAL A 151 1.21 2.05 -17.65
C VAL A 151 2.32 1.00 -17.60
N VAL A 152 2.69 0.59 -16.39
CA VAL A 152 3.78 -0.39 -16.18
C VAL A 152 3.19 -1.66 -15.60
N ALA A 153 3.56 -2.81 -16.17
CA ALA A 153 3.23 -4.12 -15.64
C ALA A 153 4.42 -4.65 -14.81
N LEU A 154 4.19 -4.88 -13.52
CA LEU A 154 5.18 -5.45 -12.60
C LEU A 154 4.71 -6.82 -12.14
N ASN A 155 5.56 -7.84 -12.22
CA ASN A 155 5.26 -9.10 -11.55
C ASN A 155 5.42 -8.91 -10.02
N ILE A 156 4.34 -9.08 -9.26
CA ILE A 156 4.34 -8.75 -7.82
C ILE A 156 5.32 -9.60 -7.00
N LYS A 157 5.60 -10.84 -7.43
CA LYS A 157 6.51 -11.78 -6.76
C LYS A 157 7.97 -11.40 -6.96
N THR A 158 8.34 -11.03 -8.18
CA THR A 158 9.75 -10.85 -8.58
C THR A 158 10.16 -9.39 -8.72
N GLY A 159 9.20 -8.47 -8.77
CA GLY A 159 9.45 -7.07 -9.06
C GLY A 159 9.89 -6.78 -10.49
N LYS A 160 9.94 -7.78 -11.37
CA LYS A 160 10.37 -7.59 -12.77
C LYS A 160 9.33 -6.77 -13.55
N VAL A 161 9.82 -5.74 -14.25
CA VAL A 161 9.07 -4.99 -15.26
C VAL A 161 8.89 -5.85 -16.49
N ARG A 162 7.67 -5.89 -17.04
CA ARG A 162 7.32 -6.56 -18.30
C ARG A 162 7.02 -5.55 -19.39
#